data_AF-A0A382SUW7-F1
#
_entry.id   AF-A0A382SUW7-F1
#
_cell.length_a   1.000
_cell.length_b   1.000
_cell.length_c   1.000
_cell.angle_alpha   90.00
_cell.angle_beta   90.00
_cell.angle_gamma   90.00
#
_symmetry.space_group_name_H-M   'P 1'
#
loop_
_entity.id
_entity.type
_entity.pdbx_description
1 polymer ?
#
loop_
_entity_poly.entity_id
_entity_poly.type
_entity_poly.pdbx_seq_one_letter_code
_entity_poly.pdbx_strand_id
1 'polypeptide(L)'
;MADTAANNETTCRLRPNHAVIGLGVLVALFTAASGVASVVNEFHDDSPITREVFANVPGPLKLAFYSVIPLLIIYGAVLFSYRVQNWQRGVPDDRSTKPANAKQRFGDFRSGVYMQTLLRDPAAGVMHALIYFPFLILMAV
;
A
#
# COMPACT_ATOMS: atom_id res chain seq x y z
N MET A 1 34.75 -28.91 -32.68
CA MET A 1 34.17 -27.67 -33.24
C MET A 1 32.69 -27.95 -33.48
N ALA A 2 31.89 -27.79 -32.43
CA ALA A 2 30.43 -27.78 -32.48
C ALA A 2 29.98 -26.99 -31.27
N ASP A 3 29.31 -25.87 -31.54
CA ASP A 3 28.89 -24.85 -30.61
C ASP A 3 27.98 -25.40 -29.50
N THR A 4 28.49 -25.45 -28.27
CA THR A 4 27.64 -25.40 -27.09
C THR A 4 27.27 -23.94 -26.87
N ALA A 5 26.32 -23.44 -27.69
CA ALA A 5 25.65 -22.19 -27.41
C ALA A 5 24.93 -22.35 -26.07
N ALA A 6 25.54 -21.80 -25.02
CA ALA A 6 24.94 -21.71 -23.71
C ALA A 6 23.65 -20.89 -23.85
N ASN A 7 22.52 -21.58 -23.79
CA ASN A 7 21.21 -20.98 -23.64
C ASN A 7 21.21 -20.19 -22.32
N ASN A 8 21.56 -18.91 -22.39
CA ASN A 8 21.32 -17.98 -21.30
C ASN A 8 19.82 -17.64 -21.31
N GLU A 9 19.00 -18.56 -20.83
CA GLU A 9 17.66 -18.15 -20.39
C GLU A 9 17.86 -17.20 -19.21
N THR A 10 18.00 -15.91 -19.53
CA THR A 10 17.90 -14.80 -18.60
C THR A 10 16.50 -14.83 -18.05
N THR A 11 16.29 -15.64 -17.03
CA THR A 11 15.10 -15.57 -16.18
C THR A 11 15.04 -14.12 -15.67
N CYS A 12 14.09 -13.35 -16.21
CA CYS A 12 13.91 -11.96 -15.83
C CYS A 12 13.46 -11.93 -14.37
N ARG A 13 14.41 -11.82 -13.43
CA ARG A 13 14.12 -11.66 -12.01
C ARG A 13 13.55 -10.27 -11.79
N LEU A 14 12.23 -10.19 -11.70
CA LEU A 14 11.50 -8.97 -11.38
C LEU A 14 11.97 -8.44 -10.01
N ARG A 15 12.58 -7.25 -10.00
CA ARG A 15 13.03 -6.63 -8.73
C ARG A 15 11.79 -6.16 -7.96
N PRO A 16 11.68 -6.46 -6.64
CA PRO A 16 10.51 -6.06 -5.85
C PRO A 16 10.17 -4.57 -5.89
N ASN A 17 11.15 -3.67 -6.00
CA ASN A 17 10.90 -2.23 -6.14
C ASN A 17 10.17 -1.89 -7.45
N HIS A 18 10.53 -2.54 -8.57
CA HIS A 18 9.85 -2.36 -9.86
C HIS A 18 8.45 -2.98 -9.85
N ALA A 19 8.27 -4.09 -9.12
CA ALA A 19 6.95 -4.70 -8.92
C ALA A 19 5.94 -3.72 -8.33
N VAL A 20 6.36 -2.95 -7.32
CA VAL A 20 5.49 -1.97 -6.67
C VAL A 20 5.16 -0.81 -7.61
N ILE A 21 6.13 -0.32 -8.39
CA ILE A 21 5.86 0.72 -9.40
C ILE A 21 4.84 0.20 -10.41
N GLY A 22 5.03 -1.02 -10.92
CA GLY A 22 4.10 -1.65 -11.86
C GLY A 22 2.68 -1.78 -11.29
N LEU A 23 2.55 -2.22 -10.03
CA LEU A 23 1.27 -2.26 -9.33
C LEU A 23 0.65 -0.87 -9.19
N GLY A 24 1.43 0.14 -8.82
CA GLY A 24 0.96 1.52 -8.70
C GLY A 24 0.42 2.07 -10.02
N VAL A 25 1.13 1.82 -11.12
CA VAL A 25 0.68 2.19 -12.47
C VAL A 25 -0.61 1.45 -12.85
N LEU A 26 -0.69 0.14 -12.56
CA LEU A 26 -1.90 -0.65 -12.82
C LEU A 26 -3.10 -0.07 -12.08
N VAL A 27 -2.96 0.21 -10.78
CA VAL A 27 -4.03 0.79 -9.96
C VAL A 27 -4.41 2.18 -10.47
N ALA A 28 -3.44 3.02 -10.82
CA ALA A 28 -3.70 4.35 -11.37
C ALA A 28 -4.46 4.31 -12.69
N LEU A 29 -4.10 3.40 -13.60
CA LEU A 29 -4.82 3.18 -14.85
C LEU A 29 -6.24 2.67 -14.60
N PHE A 30 -6.42 1.75 -13.66
CA PHE A 30 -7.75 1.28 -13.26
C PHE A 30 -8.62 2.41 -12.72
N THR A 31 -8.07 3.29 -11.87
CA THR A 31 -8.77 4.47 -11.35
C THR A 31 -9.16 5.44 -12.46
N ALA A 32 -8.23 5.77 -13.37
CA ALA A 32 -8.51 6.67 -14.49
C ALA A 32 -9.55 6.08 -15.44
N ALA A 33 -9.44 4.80 -15.79
CA ALA A 33 -10.41 4.08 -16.61
C ALA A 33 -11.79 4.02 -15.94
N SER A 34 -11.85 3.86 -14.62
CA SER A 34 -13.12 3.91 -13.88
C SER A 34 -13.78 5.30 -13.97
N GLY A 35 -12.99 6.37 -13.93
CA GLY A 35 -13.47 7.73 -14.16
C GLY A 35 -14.05 7.91 -15.56
N VAL A 36 -13.35 7.43 -16.59
CA VAL A 36 -13.85 7.47 -17.98
C VAL A 36 -15.13 6.63 -18.12
N ALA A 37 -15.14 5.42 -17.58
CA ALA A 37 -16.31 4.55 -17.60
C ALA A 37 -17.52 5.19 -16.91
N SER A 38 -17.31 5.96 -15.83
CA SER A 38 -18.37 6.72 -15.17
C SER A 38 -18.93 7.85 -16.03
N VAL A 39 -18.12 8.49 -16.87
CA VAL A 39 -18.58 9.54 -17.78
C VAL A 39 -19.30 8.96 -18.99
N VAL A 40 -18.83 7.83 -19.51
CA VAL A 40 -19.42 7.19 -20.70
C VAL A 40 -20.76 6.51 -20.40
N ASN A 41 -20.86 5.82 -19.25
CA ASN A 41 -22.03 5.01 -18.94
C ASN A 41 -23.11 5.73 -18.14
N GLU A 42 -22.83 6.95 -17.64
CA GLU A 42 -23.73 7.76 -16.79
C GLU A 42 -24.65 6.87 -15.93
N PHE A 43 -24.06 6.12 -14.99
CA PHE A 43 -24.76 5.07 -14.27
C PHE A 43 -26.05 5.59 -13.59
N HIS A 44 -27.19 5.32 -14.22
CA HIS A 44 -28.53 5.61 -13.72
C HIS A 44 -29.19 4.31 -13.26
N ASP A 45 -29.96 4.40 -12.19
CA ASP A 45 -30.70 3.28 -11.61
C ASP A 45 -32.19 3.65 -11.60
N ASP A 46 -33.03 2.78 -12.18
CA ASP A 46 -34.47 2.99 -12.29
C ASP A 46 -35.23 2.64 -10.99
N SER A 47 -34.51 2.24 -9.94
CA SER A 47 -35.09 1.90 -8.65
C SER A 47 -35.83 3.10 -8.02
N PRO A 48 -37.06 2.90 -7.48
CA PRO A 48 -37.83 3.97 -6.85
C PRO A 48 -37.18 4.53 -5.58
N ILE A 49 -36.19 3.86 -4.99
CA ILE A 49 -35.43 4.33 -3.82
C ILE A 49 -33.94 4.14 -4.11
N THR A 50 -33.33 5.13 -4.76
CA THR A 50 -31.89 5.15 -5.01
C THR A 50 -31.32 6.56 -4.91
N ARG A 51 -30.01 6.67 -4.64
CA ARG A 51 -29.30 7.95 -4.61
C ARG A 51 -28.46 8.07 -5.87
N GLU A 52 -28.68 9.16 -6.59
CA GLU A 52 -27.87 9.50 -7.76
C GLU A 52 -26.38 9.62 -7.42
N VAL A 53 -25.57 8.91 -8.20
CA VAL A 53 -24.12 8.87 -8.02
C VAL A 53 -23.56 10.24 -8.37
N PHE A 54 -22.82 10.84 -7.42
CA PHE A 54 -22.31 12.20 -7.54
C PHE A 54 -23.36 13.32 -7.70
N ALA A 55 -24.56 13.14 -7.13
CA ALA A 55 -25.53 14.22 -7.01
C ALA A 55 -24.89 15.47 -6.38
N ASN A 56 -25.15 16.66 -6.96
CA ASN A 56 -24.62 17.95 -6.54
C ASN A 56 -23.08 18.11 -6.59
N VAL A 57 -22.36 17.24 -7.30
CA VAL A 57 -20.91 17.37 -7.49
C VAL A 57 -20.62 18.01 -8.86
N PRO A 58 -19.98 19.19 -8.92
CA PRO A 58 -19.64 19.84 -10.18
C PRO A 58 -18.76 18.96 -11.07
N GLY A 59 -19.02 18.95 -12.38
CA GLY A 59 -18.24 18.21 -13.38
C GLY A 59 -16.71 18.45 -13.30
N PRO A 60 -16.23 19.70 -13.16
CA PRO A 60 -14.81 19.98 -13.01
C PRO A 60 -14.16 19.31 -11.79
N LEU A 61 -14.92 19.13 -10.70
CA LEU A 61 -14.42 18.47 -9.49
C LEU A 61 -14.26 16.96 -9.72
N LYS A 62 -15.19 16.33 -10.45
CA LYS A 62 -15.07 14.92 -10.86
C LYS A 62 -13.83 14.72 -11.74
N LEU A 63 -13.63 15.60 -12.72
CA LEU A 63 -12.46 15.59 -13.60
C LEU A 63 -11.16 15.71 -12.79
N ALA A 64 -11.08 16.70 -11.91
CA ALA A 64 -9.92 16.92 -11.05
C ALA A 64 -9.63 15.70 -10.16
N PHE A 65 -10.66 15.08 -9.58
CA PHE A 65 -10.49 13.87 -8.78
C PHE A 65 -9.90 12.72 -9.61
N TYR A 66 -10.50 12.40 -10.75
CA TYR A 66 -10.07 11.30 -11.60
C TYR A 66 -8.77 11.59 -12.38
N SER A 67 -8.26 12.82 -12.38
CA SER A 67 -6.93 13.15 -12.91
C SER A 67 -5.86 13.18 -11.82
N VAL A 68 -6.14 13.82 -10.68
CA VAL A 68 -5.14 14.05 -9.62
C VAL A 68 -4.87 12.77 -8.83
N ILE A 69 -5.90 11.98 -8.50
CA ILE A 69 -5.72 10.77 -7.70
C ILE A 69 -4.81 9.74 -8.37
N PRO A 70 -4.97 9.40 -9.68
CA PRO A 70 -4.03 8.52 -10.36
C PRO A 70 -2.57 9.02 -10.34
N LEU A 71 -2.36 10.33 -10.51
CA LEU A 71 -1.01 10.93 -10.43
C LEU A 71 -0.41 10.77 -9.03
N LEU A 72 -1.20 11.00 -7.99
CA LEU A 72 -0.77 10.80 -6.60
C LEU A 72 -0.51 9.33 -6.28
N ILE A 73 -1.27 8.40 -6.86
CA ILE A 73 -1.03 6.95 -6.72
C ILE A 73 0.32 6.58 -7.33
N ILE A 74 0.62 7.04 -8.55
CA ILE A 74 1.91 6.80 -9.20
C ILE A 74 3.04 7.41 -8.38
N TYR A 75 2.88 8.66 -7.95
CA TYR A 75 3.87 9.36 -7.14
C TYR A 75 4.15 8.62 -5.82
N GLY A 76 3.10 8.21 -5.10
CA GLY A 76 3.20 7.41 -3.89
C GLY A 76 3.87 6.07 -4.13
N ALA A 77 3.56 5.39 -5.23
CA ALA A 77 4.19 4.13 -5.60
C ALA A 77 5.69 4.29 -5.89
N VAL A 78 6.10 5.38 -6.54
CA VAL A 78 7.52 5.70 -6.77
C VAL A 78 8.23 5.95 -5.44
N LEU A 79 7.66 6.77 -4.55
CA LEU A 79 8.25 7.03 -3.23
C LEU A 79 8.35 5.75 -2.40
N PHE A 80 7.32 4.91 -2.42
CA PHE A 80 7.32 3.62 -1.74
C PHE A 80 8.33 2.65 -2.35
N SER A 81 8.57 2.71 -3.66
CA SER A 81 9.59 1.88 -4.32
C SER A 81 11.00 2.14 -3.76
N TYR A 82 11.32 3.38 -3.38
CA TYR A 82 12.57 3.70 -2.70
C TYR A 82 12.66 3.06 -1.31
N ARG A 83 11.53 2.98 -0.60
CA ARG A 83 11.46 2.26 0.68
C ARG A 83 11.71 0.77 0.50
N VAL A 84 11.09 0.16 -0.51
CA VAL A 84 11.29 -1.25 -0.85
C VAL A 84 12.74 -1.51 -1.26
N GLN A 85 13.35 -0.61 -2.02
CA GLN A 85 14.76 -0.71 -2.38
C GLN A 85 15.67 -0.67 -1.14
N ASN A 86 15.34 0.14 -0.14
CA ASN A 86 16.08 0.16 1.12
C ASN A 86 15.93 -1.15 1.91
N TRP A 87 14.76 -1.79 1.89
CA TRP A 87 14.56 -3.10 2.50
C TRP A 87 15.36 -4.21 1.82
N GLN A 88 15.57 -4.12 0.51
CA GLN A 88 16.40 -5.07 -0.24
C GLN A 88 17.88 -5.03 0.17
N ARG A 89 18.33 -3.95 0.83
CA ARG A 89 19.71 -3.85 1.34
C ARG A 89 19.92 -4.60 2.65
N GLY A 90 18.84 -4.95 3.35
CA GLY A 90 18.90 -5.70 4.60
C GLY A 90 19.21 -7.18 4.38
N VAL A 91 19.89 -7.80 5.35
CA VAL A 91 20.03 -9.25 5.46
C VAL A 91 18.70 -9.84 5.96
N PRO A 92 18.32 -11.08 5.57
CA PRO A 92 17.17 -11.74 6.18
C PRO A 92 17.24 -11.72 7.71
N ASP A 93 16.19 -11.20 8.32
CA ASP A 93 16.06 -11.12 9.78
C ASP A 93 15.57 -12.46 10.34
N ASP A 94 16.34 -13.10 11.23
CA ASP A 94 15.90 -14.33 11.91
C ASP A 94 14.84 -13.98 12.97
N ARG A 95 13.58 -14.20 12.59
CA ARG A 95 12.43 -13.94 13.45
C ARG A 95 11.97 -15.14 14.29
N SER A 96 12.81 -16.16 14.43
CA SER A 96 12.44 -17.35 15.21
C SER A 96 12.25 -17.03 16.69
N THR A 97 11.10 -17.45 17.22
CA THR A 97 10.81 -17.39 18.67
C THR A 97 11.28 -18.70 19.29
N LYS A 98 12.32 -18.61 20.14
CA LYS A 98 12.91 -19.71 20.90
C LYS A 98 12.62 -19.50 22.39
N PRO A 99 12.60 -20.55 23.21
CA PRO A 99 12.37 -20.40 24.66
C PRO A 99 13.30 -19.38 25.32
N ALA A 100 14.56 -19.33 24.86
CA ALA A 100 15.56 -18.38 25.35
C ALA A 100 15.29 -16.90 25.01
N ASN A 101 14.56 -16.61 23.93
CA ASN A 101 14.31 -15.23 23.46
C ASN A 101 12.84 -14.79 23.62
N ALA A 102 11.95 -15.71 24.00
CA ALA A 102 10.51 -15.45 24.11
C ALA A 102 10.22 -14.25 25.02
N LYS A 103 10.84 -14.20 26.21
CA LYS A 103 10.65 -13.10 27.17
C LYS A 103 11.02 -11.74 26.57
N GLN A 104 12.15 -11.66 25.86
CA GLN A 104 12.60 -10.44 25.21
C GLN A 104 11.63 -10.04 24.08
N ARG A 105 11.22 -10.98 23.24
CA ARG A 105 10.27 -10.72 22.14
C ARG A 105 8.92 -10.20 22.61
N PHE A 106 8.36 -10.76 23.68
CA PHE A 106 7.12 -10.24 24.26
C PHE A 106 7.32 -8.84 24.86
N GLY A 107 8.49 -8.57 25.45
CA GLY A 107 8.87 -7.24 25.93
C GLY A 107 8.96 -6.21 24.80
N ASP A 108 9.63 -6.55 23.71
CA ASP A 108 9.80 -5.71 22.53
C ASP A 108 8.47 -5.49 21.80
N PHE A 109 7.65 -6.53 21.68
CA PHE A 109 6.28 -6.44 21.16
C PHE A 109 5.44 -5.47 22.00
N ARG A 110 5.45 -5.62 23.33
CA ARG A 110 4.73 -4.72 24.24
C ARG A 110 5.23 -3.28 24.06
N SER A 111 6.54 -3.06 24.06
CA SER A 111 7.12 -1.73 23.87
C SER A 111 6.69 -1.10 22.53
N GLY A 112 6.65 -1.92 21.48
CA GLY A 112 6.21 -1.53 20.15
C GLY A 112 4.73 -1.16 20.08
N VAL A 113 3.82 -1.98 20.61
CA VAL A 113 2.37 -1.75 20.55
C VAL A 113 1.95 -0.55 21.41
N TYR A 114 2.64 -0.30 22.52
CA TYR A 114 2.45 0.92 23.31
C TYR A 114 3.20 2.15 22.74
N MET A 115 3.84 2.01 21.56
CA MET A 115 4.62 3.06 20.91
C MET A 115 5.62 3.76 21.84
N GLN A 116 6.19 3.01 22.78
CA GLN A 116 7.11 3.57 23.79
C GLN A 116 8.38 4.15 23.15
N THR A 117 8.74 3.65 21.96
CA THR A 117 9.87 4.12 21.16
C THR A 117 9.63 5.51 20.53
N LEU A 118 8.38 5.96 20.42
CA LEU A 118 8.00 7.29 19.92
C LEU A 118 7.77 8.32 21.06
N LEU A 119 7.80 7.90 22.32
CA LEU A 119 7.57 8.76 23.50
C LEU A 119 8.70 9.76 23.80
N ARG A 120 9.59 10.06 22.84
CA ARG A 120 10.39 11.30 22.91
C ARG A 120 9.48 12.54 22.91
N ASP A 121 8.29 12.42 22.32
CA ASP A 121 7.15 13.32 22.51
C ASP A 121 5.96 12.52 23.06
N PRO A 122 5.54 12.77 24.32
CA PRO A 122 4.48 12.01 24.96
C PRO A 122 3.12 12.15 24.25
N ALA A 123 2.83 13.29 23.63
CA ALA A 123 1.56 13.51 22.93
C ALA A 123 1.46 12.65 21.66
N ALA A 124 2.55 12.57 20.90
CA ALA A 124 2.62 11.74 19.71
C ALA A 124 2.48 10.24 20.04
N GLY A 125 3.12 9.75 21.09
CA GLY A 125 3.04 8.34 21.48
C GLY A 125 1.65 7.91 21.92
N VAL A 126 0.93 8.74 22.69
CA VAL A 126 -0.46 8.46 23.11
C VAL A 126 -1.39 8.43 21.90
N MET A 127 -1.31 9.42 21.01
CA MET A 127 -2.14 9.42 19.78
C MET A 127 -1.92 8.17 18.94
N HIS A 128 -0.67 7.74 18.74
CA HIS A 128 -0.38 6.56 17.93
C HIS A 128 -0.85 5.26 18.58
N ALA A 129 -0.69 5.11 19.89
CA ALA A 129 -1.21 3.95 20.61
C ALA A 129 -2.74 3.85 20.47
N LEU A 130 -3.46 4.96 20.63
CA LEU A 130 -4.92 5.01 20.48
C LEU A 130 -5.41 4.70 19.05
N ILE A 131 -4.57 4.91 18.03
CA ILE A 131 -4.87 4.51 16.65
C ILE A 131 -4.57 3.03 16.43
N TYR A 132 -3.45 2.51 16.97
CA TYR A 132 -3.00 1.14 16.71
C TYR A 132 -3.87 0.06 17.36
N PHE A 133 -4.30 0.25 18.61
CA PHE A 133 -5.11 -0.76 19.31
C PHE A 133 -6.45 -1.07 18.61
N PRO A 134 -7.22 -0.09 18.11
CA PRO A 134 -8.40 -0.36 17.29
C PRO A 134 -8.10 -1.20 16.04
N PHE A 135 -7.02 -0.93 15.31
CA PHE A 135 -6.65 -1.75 14.15
C PHE A 135 -6.30 -3.19 14.52
N LEU A 136 -5.59 -3.40 15.64
CA LEU A 136 -5.30 -4.74 16.14
C LEU A 136 -6.59 -5.50 16.50
N ILE A 137 -7.57 -4.83 17.09
CA ILE A 137 -8.87 -5.43 17.42
C ILE A 137 -9.64 -5.78 16.14
N LEU A 138 -9.69 -4.86 15.16
CA LEU A 138 -10.37 -5.07 13.89
C LEU A 138 -9.78 -6.24 13.09
N MET A 139 -8.48 -6.46 13.17
CA MET A 139 -7.79 -7.58 12.49
C MET A 139 -7.72 -8.87 13.31
N ALA A 140 -8.20 -8.86 14.56
CA ALA A 140 -8.17 -10.04 15.43
C ALA A 140 -9.38 -10.98 15.23
N VAL A 141 -10.37 -10.56 14.44
CA VAL A 141 -11.53 -11.35 14.01
C VAL A 141 -11.32 -11.88 12.59
#